data_AF-A0A016UVI6-F1
#
_entry.id   AF-A0A016UVI6-F1
#
_cell.length_a   1.000
_cell.length_b   1.000
_cell.length_c   1.000
_cell.angle_alpha   90.00
_cell.angle_beta   90.00
_cell.angle_gamma   90.00
#
_symmetry.space_group_name_H-M   'P 1'
#
loop_
_entity.id
_entity.type
_entity.pdbx_description
1 polymer ?
#
loop_
_entity_poly.entity_id
_entity_poly.type
_entity_poly.pdbx_seq_one_letter_code
_entity_poly.pdbx_strand_id
1 'polypeptide(L)'
;MTGTWVNQFEGVPEENWPRVILGVTNPFFIKALDHWPHILKVGDTVEGADTPERQEKTRKNWDGRTLDTKPGIYTQYKPYLNKDKSVAKKLLKGDRPSEVQCNILRRHFLELTQSFMIPLERYLSSLMPLRKEMSPFKAIPSARPFSIDDFLLTIDGSGPSLTCGVKGDWQGLYRRFVSSANFVGWLANRSRDVNAQLKAQYVEALCSADLGSKVLATKHHVEIVDLVLRVRQRIIELEDANEKRHQLVRQIVSILSAVDEELKQVLMSNCSLREIVS
;
A
#
# COMPACT_ATOMS: atom_id res chain seq x y z
N MET A 1 41.32 5.64 -32.30
CA MET A 1 40.43 6.42 -31.42
C MET A 1 40.09 5.56 -30.21
N THR A 2 40.91 5.66 -29.17
CA THR A 2 40.74 4.98 -27.89
C THR A 2 39.67 5.73 -27.09
N GLY A 3 38.42 5.28 -27.18
CA GLY A 3 37.32 5.81 -26.40
C GLY A 3 37.39 5.28 -24.97
N THR A 4 37.72 6.16 -24.04
CA THR A 4 37.60 6.02 -22.59
C THR A 4 36.13 5.78 -22.20
N TRP A 5 35.73 4.52 -22.10
CA TRP A 5 34.52 4.12 -21.36
C TRP A 5 34.88 4.08 -19.89
N VAL A 6 34.94 5.25 -19.25
CA VAL A 6 35.22 5.39 -17.82
C VAL A 6 33.95 5.07 -17.05
N ASN A 7 34.08 4.11 -16.13
CA ASN A 7 33.28 3.82 -14.93
C ASN A 7 32.25 4.90 -14.55
N GLN A 8 31.11 4.93 -15.23
CA GLN A 8 30.05 5.89 -14.90
C GLN A 8 29.19 5.45 -13.69
N PHE A 9 29.45 4.25 -13.16
CA PHE A 9 28.66 3.63 -12.09
C PHE A 9 29.49 3.17 -10.87
N GLU A 10 30.80 3.43 -10.83
CA GLU A 10 31.59 3.21 -9.61
C GLU A 10 31.08 4.12 -8.49
N GLY A 11 30.58 3.53 -7.40
CA GLY A 11 30.09 4.25 -6.22
C GLY A 11 28.61 4.62 -6.22
N VAL A 12 27.84 4.26 -7.24
CA VAL A 12 26.37 4.42 -7.21
C VAL A 12 25.78 3.29 -6.36
N PRO A 13 25.04 3.58 -5.26
CA PRO A 13 24.33 2.55 -4.50
C PRO A 13 23.45 1.72 -5.44
N GLU A 14 23.41 0.39 -5.26
CA GLU A 14 22.65 -0.53 -6.13
C GLU A 14 21.19 -0.08 -6.39
N GLU A 15 20.61 0.69 -5.47
CA GLU A 15 19.26 1.23 -5.53
C GLU A 15 19.03 2.27 -6.65
N ASN A 16 20.09 2.85 -7.20
CA ASN A 16 20.04 3.92 -8.20
C ASN A 16 20.50 3.49 -9.60
N TRP A 17 20.68 2.19 -9.84
CA TRP A 17 21.08 1.73 -11.16
C TRP A 17 19.92 1.87 -12.16
N PRO A 18 20.19 2.40 -13.37
CA PRO A 18 19.15 2.54 -14.37
C PRO A 18 18.62 1.16 -14.75
N ARG A 19 17.30 1.05 -14.91
CA ARG A 19 16.61 -0.20 -15.28
C ARG A 19 16.87 -0.51 -16.76
N VAL A 20 18.08 -1.01 -17.05
CA VAL A 20 18.59 -1.23 -18.42
C VAL A 20 18.85 -2.70 -18.63
N ILE A 21 18.45 -3.19 -19.81
CA ILE A 21 18.86 -4.50 -20.33
C ILE A 21 19.78 -4.23 -21.51
N LEU A 22 21.02 -4.69 -21.42
CA LEU A 22 21.98 -4.61 -22.51
C LEU A 22 22.14 -5.99 -23.16
N GLY A 23 21.63 -6.12 -24.37
CA GLY A 23 21.86 -7.31 -25.20
C GLY A 23 23.22 -7.22 -25.88
N VAL A 24 24.11 -8.19 -25.61
CA VAL A 24 25.43 -8.28 -26.24
C VAL A 24 25.67 -9.69 -26.75
N THR A 25 26.29 -9.81 -27.93
CA THR A 25 26.78 -11.08 -28.49
C THR A 25 28.27 -11.26 -28.29
N ASN A 26 28.99 -10.16 -28.02
CA ASN A 26 30.43 -10.18 -27.86
C ASN A 26 30.82 -10.51 -26.39
N PRO A 27 31.56 -11.62 -26.15
CA PRO A 27 31.93 -12.04 -24.79
C PRO A 27 32.89 -11.08 -24.06
N PHE A 28 33.53 -10.14 -24.74
CA PHE A 28 34.38 -9.12 -24.09
C PHE A 28 33.59 -8.21 -23.15
N PHE A 29 32.29 -7.98 -23.42
CA PHE A 29 31.43 -7.20 -22.54
C PHE A 29 31.26 -7.81 -21.16
N ILE A 30 31.44 -9.13 -21.01
CA ILE A 30 31.33 -9.78 -19.72
C ILE A 30 32.44 -9.30 -18.76
N LYS A 31 33.66 -9.12 -19.26
CA LYS A 31 34.76 -8.55 -18.47
C LYS A 31 34.60 -7.05 -18.26
N ALA A 32 34.16 -6.32 -19.29
CA ALA A 32 33.96 -4.88 -19.18
C ALA A 32 32.83 -4.50 -18.21
N LEU A 33 31.83 -5.37 -18.07
CA LEU A 33 30.64 -5.18 -17.25
C LEU A 33 30.59 -6.14 -16.06
N ASP A 34 31.73 -6.60 -15.55
CA ASP A 34 31.80 -7.54 -14.41
C ASP A 34 31.17 -6.96 -13.13
N HIS A 35 31.10 -5.62 -13.04
CA HIS A 35 30.40 -4.91 -11.97
C HIS A 35 28.88 -5.02 -12.05
N TRP A 36 28.28 -5.44 -13.18
CA TRP A 36 26.82 -5.55 -13.31
C TRP A 36 26.28 -6.72 -12.48
N PRO A 37 25.08 -6.60 -11.89
CA PRO A 37 24.68 -7.47 -10.79
C PRO A 37 24.06 -8.78 -11.32
N HIS A 38 23.67 -8.78 -12.60
CA HIS A 38 22.83 -9.77 -13.26
C HIS A 38 23.35 -10.00 -14.67
N ILE A 39 23.55 -11.27 -15.03
CA ILE A 39 23.93 -11.71 -16.37
C ILE A 39 22.94 -12.79 -16.82
N LEU A 40 22.31 -12.59 -17.97
CA LEU A 40 21.49 -13.60 -18.65
C LEU A 40 22.27 -14.13 -19.84
N LYS A 41 22.71 -15.39 -19.78
CA LYS A 41 23.31 -16.08 -20.93
C LYS A 41 22.25 -16.93 -21.60
N VAL A 42 21.84 -16.53 -22.80
CA VAL A 42 20.91 -17.29 -23.65
C VAL A 42 21.73 -18.40 -24.33
N GLY A 43 21.21 -19.63 -24.33
CA GLY A 43 21.81 -20.75 -25.04
C GLY A 43 21.20 -20.91 -26.43
N ASP A 44 21.92 -21.56 -27.33
CA ASP A 44 21.38 -21.93 -28.63
C ASP A 44 20.26 -22.96 -28.43
N THR A 45 19.09 -22.68 -29.01
CA THR A 45 17.99 -23.64 -29.08
C THR A 45 18.41 -24.73 -30.06
N VAL A 46 18.97 -25.83 -29.56
CA VAL A 46 19.22 -27.00 -30.40
C VAL A 46 17.87 -27.67 -30.69
N GLU A 47 17.29 -27.36 -31.84
CA GLU A 47 16.17 -28.13 -32.39
C GLU A 47 16.63 -29.59 -32.56
N GLY A 48 16.15 -30.48 -31.69
CA GLY A 48 16.38 -31.94 -31.81
C GLY A 48 17.05 -32.65 -30.64
N ALA A 49 17.37 -31.98 -29.52
CA ALA A 49 17.84 -32.69 -28.33
C ALA A 49 16.66 -33.17 -27.47
N ASP A 50 16.25 -34.42 -27.67
CA ASP A 50 15.16 -35.13 -26.98
C ASP A 50 15.49 -35.50 -25.51
N THR A 51 16.28 -34.67 -24.83
CA THR A 51 16.58 -34.83 -23.40
C THR A 51 16.31 -33.53 -22.69
N PRO A 52 15.46 -33.51 -21.63
CA PRO A 52 15.30 -32.34 -20.80
C PRO A 52 16.59 -32.19 -19.99
N GLU A 53 17.60 -31.56 -20.57
CA GLU A 53 18.77 -31.12 -19.84
C GLU A 53 18.25 -30.30 -18.66
N ARG A 54 18.48 -30.83 -17.46
CA ARG A 54 18.15 -30.19 -16.19
C ARG A 54 18.55 -28.73 -16.28
N GLN A 55 17.57 -27.83 -16.35
CA GLN A 55 17.81 -26.40 -16.17
C GLN A 55 18.45 -26.23 -14.78
N GLU A 56 19.76 -26.03 -14.79
CA GLU A 56 20.58 -25.98 -13.61
C GLU A 56 20.33 -24.67 -12.85
N LYS A 57 20.42 -24.81 -11.53
CA LYS A 57 20.17 -23.83 -10.48
C LYS A 57 20.72 -22.44 -10.85
N THR A 58 20.03 -21.37 -10.42
CA THR A 58 20.63 -20.01 -10.30
C THR A 58 21.98 -20.13 -9.59
N ARG A 59 23.07 -19.93 -10.33
CA ARG A 59 24.44 -20.00 -9.82
C ARG A 59 24.77 -18.65 -9.20
N LYS A 60 25.19 -18.68 -7.93
CA LYS A 60 25.31 -17.47 -7.11
C LYS A 60 26.55 -16.64 -7.43
N ASN A 61 27.59 -17.24 -8.01
CA ASN A 61 28.83 -16.53 -8.31
C ASN A 61 29.24 -16.80 -9.75
N TRP A 62 29.45 -15.71 -10.49
CA TRP A 62 30.18 -15.70 -11.76
C TRP A 62 31.69 -15.82 -11.43
N ASP A 63 32.40 -16.73 -12.10
CA ASP A 63 33.81 -17.06 -11.82
C ASP A 63 34.79 -16.36 -12.79
N GLY A 64 34.33 -15.35 -13.54
CA GLY A 64 35.18 -14.57 -14.45
C GLY A 64 35.54 -15.26 -15.76
N ARG A 65 35.09 -16.50 -16.01
CA ARG A 65 35.42 -17.27 -17.22
C ARG A 65 34.41 -17.03 -18.33
N THR A 66 34.86 -16.35 -19.39
CA THR A 66 34.00 -15.75 -20.44
C THR A 66 33.46 -16.72 -21.49
N LEU A 67 34.07 -17.90 -21.70
CA LEU A 67 33.78 -18.75 -22.85
C LEU A 67 32.93 -19.99 -22.50
N ASP A 68 33.14 -20.62 -21.34
CA ASP A 68 32.53 -21.93 -21.02
C ASP A 68 31.33 -21.89 -20.06
N THR A 69 30.80 -20.71 -19.76
CA THR A 69 29.68 -20.61 -18.81
C THR A 69 28.41 -21.20 -19.43
N LYS A 70 27.72 -22.08 -18.72
CA LYS A 70 26.46 -22.65 -19.21
C LYS A 70 25.39 -21.55 -19.38
N PRO A 71 24.43 -21.72 -20.31
CA PRO A 71 23.24 -20.87 -20.38
C PRO A 71 22.52 -20.79 -19.03
N GLY A 72 21.99 -19.62 -18.70
CA GLY A 72 21.28 -19.40 -17.44
C GLY A 72 21.33 -17.97 -16.91
N ILE A 73 20.69 -17.77 -15.75
CA ILE A 73 20.67 -16.50 -15.02
C ILE A 73 21.71 -16.56 -13.89
N TYR A 74 22.66 -15.66 -13.96
CA TYR A 74 23.67 -15.39 -12.94
C TYR A 74 23.28 -14.09 -12.25
N THR A 75 23.11 -14.13 -10.94
CA THR A 75 22.66 -12.96 -10.18
C THR A 75 23.29 -12.96 -8.80
N GLN A 76 23.77 -11.79 -8.38
CA GLN A 76 24.24 -11.55 -7.01
C GLN A 76 23.07 -11.33 -6.04
N TYR A 77 21.84 -11.17 -6.56
CA TYR A 77 20.65 -10.94 -5.76
C TYR A 77 20.38 -12.10 -4.81
N LYS A 78 20.25 -11.77 -3.52
CA LYS A 78 19.84 -12.72 -2.48
C LYS A 78 18.33 -12.60 -2.28
N PRO A 79 17.53 -13.59 -2.71
CA PRO A 79 16.09 -13.53 -2.51
C PRO A 79 15.75 -13.70 -1.03
N TYR A 80 14.78 -12.91 -0.55
CA TYR A 80 14.20 -13.07 0.78
C TYR A 80 13.42 -14.37 0.91
N LEU A 81 12.68 -14.74 -0.13
CA LEU A 81 11.80 -15.91 -0.14
C LEU A 81 12.36 -17.07 -0.98
N ASN A 82 12.06 -18.28 -0.55
CA ASN A 82 12.43 -19.49 -1.27
C ASN A 82 11.55 -19.70 -2.51
N LYS A 83 12.12 -20.33 -3.54
CA LYS A 83 11.39 -20.69 -4.75
C LYS A 83 10.31 -21.72 -4.44
N ASP A 84 9.10 -21.47 -4.94
CA ASP A 84 8.02 -22.45 -4.89
C ASP A 84 8.26 -23.57 -5.92
N LYS A 85 8.76 -24.71 -5.42
CA LYS A 85 9.03 -25.90 -6.24
C LYS A 85 7.75 -26.48 -6.84
N SER A 86 6.59 -26.26 -6.24
CA SER A 86 5.31 -26.79 -6.74
C SER A 86 4.90 -26.10 -8.03
N VAL A 87 5.05 -24.78 -8.10
CA VAL A 87 4.76 -23.97 -9.29
C VAL A 87 5.77 -24.27 -10.38
N ALA A 88 7.05 -24.35 -10.04
CA ALA A 88 8.09 -24.75 -10.99
C ALA A 88 7.77 -26.12 -11.63
N LYS A 89 7.37 -27.11 -10.82
CA LYS A 89 6.94 -28.42 -11.34
C LYS A 89 5.68 -28.34 -12.20
N LYS A 90 4.70 -27.49 -11.86
CA LYS A 90 3.48 -27.30 -12.66
C LYS A 90 3.77 -26.72 -14.03
N LEU A 91 4.73 -25.80 -14.12
CA LEU A 91 5.15 -25.16 -15.37
C LEU A 91 5.98 -26.11 -16.24
N LEU A 92 6.85 -26.91 -15.63
CA LEU A 92 7.68 -27.89 -16.34
C LEU A 92 6.92 -29.16 -16.75
N LYS A 93 5.64 -29.31 -16.34
CA LYS A 93 4.86 -30.53 -16.60
C LYS A 93 4.09 -30.42 -17.92
N GLY A 94 4.68 -31.02 -18.95
CA GLY A 94 4.06 -31.29 -20.25
C GLY A 94 4.14 -30.13 -21.24
N ASP A 95 3.84 -30.43 -22.50
CA ASP A 95 3.75 -29.43 -23.57
C ASP A 95 2.43 -28.66 -23.44
N ARG A 96 2.45 -27.61 -22.62
CA ARG A 96 1.27 -26.75 -22.39
C ARG A 96 1.37 -25.50 -23.25
N PRO A 97 0.27 -25.04 -23.84
CA PRO A 97 0.22 -23.74 -24.50
C PRO A 97 0.73 -22.62 -23.59
N SER A 98 1.43 -21.65 -24.16
CA SER A 98 2.03 -20.53 -23.43
C SER A 98 0.98 -19.76 -22.61
N GLU A 99 -0.25 -19.65 -23.10
CA GLU A 99 -1.37 -19.01 -22.41
C GLU A 99 -1.70 -19.67 -21.06
N VAL A 100 -1.69 -21.02 -21.03
CA VAL A 100 -1.95 -21.79 -19.82
C VAL A 100 -0.82 -21.56 -18.80
N GLN A 101 0.42 -21.54 -19.26
CA GLN A 101 1.58 -21.25 -18.41
C GLN A 101 1.52 -19.83 -17.84
N CYS A 102 1.19 -18.84 -18.67
CA CYS A 102 0.95 -17.46 -18.26
C CYS A 102 -0.14 -17.35 -17.19
N ASN A 103 -1.25 -18.06 -17.34
CA ASN A 103 -2.34 -18.05 -16.36
C ASN A 103 -1.95 -18.70 -15.03
N ILE A 104 -1.17 -19.79 -15.06
CA ILE A 104 -0.61 -20.40 -13.84
C ILE A 104 0.27 -19.40 -13.09
N LEU A 105 1.15 -18.68 -13.80
CA LEU A 105 2.02 -17.67 -13.23
C LEU A 105 1.23 -16.50 -12.63
N ARG A 106 0.29 -15.93 -13.39
CA ARG A 106 -0.56 -14.81 -12.92
C ARG A 106 -1.30 -15.18 -11.65
N ARG A 107 -1.93 -16.36 -11.63
CA ARG A 107 -2.67 -16.84 -10.45
C ARG A 107 -1.75 -17.01 -9.25
N HIS A 108 -0.58 -17.63 -9.44
CA HIS A 108 0.38 -17.80 -8.35
C HIS A 108 0.82 -16.47 -7.74
N PHE A 109 1.22 -15.50 -8.58
CA PHE A 109 1.65 -14.19 -8.08
C PHE A 109 0.50 -13.38 -7.46
N LEU A 110 -0.72 -13.53 -7.95
CA LEU A 110 -1.89 -12.92 -7.33
C LEU A 110 -2.13 -13.47 -5.92
N GLU A 111 -2.16 -14.79 -5.76
CA GLU A 111 -2.36 -15.46 -4.47
C GLU A 111 -1.21 -15.12 -3.48
N LEU A 112 0.03 -15.06 -3.99
CA LEU A 112 1.20 -14.67 -3.19
C LEU A 112 1.11 -13.20 -2.75
N THR A 113 0.69 -12.31 -3.65
CA THR A 113 0.51 -10.88 -3.34
C THR A 113 -0.59 -10.69 -2.31
N GLN A 114 -1.73 -11.36 -2.45
CA GLN A 114 -2.81 -11.31 -1.46
C GLN A 114 -2.33 -11.80 -0.09
N SER A 115 -1.62 -12.94 -0.05
CA SER A 115 -1.02 -13.47 1.17
C SER A 115 -0.05 -12.49 1.83
N PHE A 116 0.74 -11.78 1.02
CA PHE A 116 1.66 -10.75 1.48
C PHE A 116 0.93 -9.49 2.00
N MET A 117 -0.20 -9.10 1.41
CA MET A 117 -0.92 -7.88 1.80
C MET A 117 -1.83 -8.07 3.03
N ILE A 118 -2.38 -9.27 3.25
CA ILE A 118 -3.31 -9.54 4.36
C ILE A 118 -2.79 -9.08 5.74
N PRO A 119 -1.54 -9.36 6.15
CA PRO A 119 -1.03 -8.91 7.45
C PRO A 119 -0.94 -7.38 7.55
N LEU A 120 -0.54 -6.70 6.46
CA LEU A 120 -0.47 -5.24 6.41
C LEU A 120 -1.85 -4.62 6.58
N GLU A 121 -2.85 -5.15 5.87
CA GLU A 121 -4.24 -4.67 5.97
C GLU A 121 -4.81 -4.89 7.37
N ARG A 122 -4.58 -6.07 7.94
CA ARG A 122 -5.01 -6.39 9.32
C ARG A 122 -4.38 -5.44 10.33
N TYR A 123 -3.08 -5.18 10.23
CA TYR A 123 -2.39 -4.26 11.11
C TYR A 123 -2.94 -2.83 10.95
N LEU A 124 -3.13 -2.34 9.73
CA LEU A 124 -3.74 -1.03 9.51
C LEU A 124 -5.15 -0.93 10.10
N SER A 125 -5.97 -1.98 9.98
CA SER A 125 -7.28 -2.03 10.63
C SER A 125 -7.19 -1.93 12.15
N SER A 126 -6.15 -2.48 12.78
CA SER A 126 -5.92 -2.34 14.23
C SER A 126 -5.53 -0.91 14.65
N LEU A 127 -5.02 -0.10 13.72
CA LEU A 127 -4.69 1.30 13.96
C LEU A 127 -5.90 2.24 13.84
N MET A 128 -7.02 1.76 13.30
CA MET A 128 -8.23 2.55 13.13
C MET A 128 -8.91 2.83 14.48
N PRO A 129 -9.45 4.05 14.68
CA PRO A 129 -10.17 4.37 15.90
C PRO A 129 -11.50 3.61 15.97
N LEU A 130 -11.97 3.35 17.18
CA LEU A 130 -13.21 2.62 17.39
C LEU A 130 -14.42 3.53 17.13
N ARG A 131 -15.52 2.98 16.59
CA ARG A 131 -16.78 3.73 16.42
C ARG A 131 -17.29 4.38 17.71
N LYS A 132 -17.02 3.74 18.85
CA LYS A 132 -17.39 4.21 20.20
C LYS A 132 -16.75 5.55 20.56
N GLU A 133 -15.64 5.89 19.92
CA GLU A 133 -14.89 7.12 20.13
C GLU A 133 -15.45 8.27 19.28
N MET A 134 -16.36 8.00 18.33
CA MET A 134 -17.04 9.03 17.55
C MET A 134 -18.07 9.74 18.42
N SER A 135 -17.79 11.00 18.76
CA SER A 135 -18.71 11.88 19.47
C SER A 135 -18.96 13.14 18.65
N PRO A 136 -20.22 13.59 18.49
CA PRO A 136 -20.54 14.87 17.86
C PRO A 136 -19.72 16.04 18.41
N PHE A 137 -19.44 16.03 19.72
CA PHE A 137 -18.74 17.11 20.41
C PHE A 137 -17.21 17.01 20.34
N LYS A 138 -16.64 15.93 19.77
CA LYS A 138 -15.19 15.77 19.61
C LYS A 138 -14.78 15.74 18.15
N ALA A 139 -13.57 16.21 17.86
CA ALA A 139 -12.99 16.11 16.52
C ALA A 139 -12.96 14.66 16.02
N ILE A 140 -12.99 14.49 14.70
CA ILE A 140 -12.90 13.16 14.07
C ILE A 140 -11.58 12.52 14.53
N PRO A 141 -11.61 11.33 15.15
CA PRO A 141 -10.39 10.68 15.59
C PRO A 141 -9.52 10.33 14.38
N SER A 142 -8.20 10.53 14.49
CA SER A 142 -7.24 10.13 13.48
C SER A 142 -6.82 8.67 13.69
N ALA A 143 -6.49 7.98 12.59
CA ALA A 143 -5.83 6.69 12.69
C ALA A 143 -4.43 6.87 13.29
N ARG A 144 -3.99 5.87 14.07
CA ARG A 144 -2.62 5.85 14.60
C ARG A 144 -1.61 5.73 13.45
N PRO A 145 -0.42 6.34 13.56
CA PRO A 145 0.59 6.25 12.51
C PRO A 145 1.08 4.81 12.35
N PHE A 146 1.44 4.44 11.12
CA PHE A 146 2.03 3.13 10.83
C PHE A 146 3.44 3.05 11.43
N SER A 147 3.70 2.03 12.24
CA SER A 147 5.02 1.71 12.78
C SER A 147 5.48 0.36 12.24
N ILE A 148 6.64 0.34 11.59
CA ILE A 148 7.18 -0.91 11.04
C ILE A 148 7.56 -1.89 12.14
N ASP A 149 8.12 -1.42 13.25
CA ASP A 149 8.58 -2.31 14.31
C ASP A 149 7.40 -2.98 15.01
N ASP A 150 6.33 -2.22 15.29
CA ASP A 150 5.09 -2.78 15.83
C ASP A 150 4.43 -3.76 14.85
N PHE A 151 4.44 -3.44 13.55
CA PHE A 151 3.92 -4.33 12.52
C PHE A 151 4.69 -5.66 12.50
N LEU A 152 6.02 -5.64 12.54
CA LEU A 152 6.84 -6.84 12.48
C LEU A 152 6.61 -7.78 13.67
N LEU A 153 6.31 -7.24 14.86
CA LEU A 153 5.91 -8.05 16.03
C LEU A 153 4.63 -8.86 15.80
N THR A 154 3.75 -8.42 14.89
CA THR A 154 2.50 -9.14 14.56
C THR A 154 2.70 -10.29 13.57
N ILE A 155 3.83 -10.33 12.86
CA ILE A 155 4.07 -11.31 11.78
C ILE A 155 4.23 -12.73 12.32
N ASP A 156 4.88 -12.91 13.47
CA ASP A 156 5.18 -14.25 13.99
C ASP A 156 3.90 -15.04 14.32
N GLY A 157 2.81 -14.34 14.69
CA GLY A 157 1.50 -14.95 14.99
C GLY A 157 0.43 -14.79 13.90
N SER A 158 0.65 -13.94 12.89
CA SER A 158 -0.36 -13.62 11.86
C SER A 158 0.23 -13.36 10.47
N GLY A 159 1.40 -13.92 10.19
CA GLY A 159 2.15 -13.67 8.95
C GLY A 159 1.62 -14.39 7.71
N PRO A 160 2.21 -14.11 6.54
CA PRO A 160 1.81 -14.71 5.26
C PRO A 160 1.94 -16.23 5.21
N SER A 161 2.76 -16.83 6.08
CA SER A 161 2.93 -18.27 6.20
C SER A 161 1.63 -19.02 6.55
N LEU A 162 0.63 -18.31 7.07
CA LEU A 162 -0.70 -18.88 7.34
C LEU A 162 -1.53 -19.09 6.07
N THR A 163 -1.28 -18.29 5.02
CA THR A 163 -2.06 -18.32 3.77
C THR A 163 -1.25 -18.79 2.57
N CYS A 164 0.08 -18.82 2.66
CA CYS A 164 0.95 -19.34 1.62
C CYS A 164 2.06 -20.25 2.17
N GLY A 165 2.40 -21.30 1.42
CA GLY A 165 3.43 -22.28 1.80
C GLY A 165 4.87 -21.81 1.54
N VAL A 166 5.07 -20.55 1.13
CA VAL A 166 6.38 -20.01 0.80
C VAL A 166 7.14 -19.66 2.08
N LYS A 167 8.35 -20.22 2.20
CA LYS A 167 9.24 -20.01 3.36
C LYS A 167 10.33 -19.01 3.01
N GLY A 168 10.86 -18.32 4.01
CA GLY A 168 11.98 -17.41 3.86
C GLY A 168 11.93 -16.28 4.86
N ASP A 169 12.71 -15.24 4.61
CA ASP A 169 12.76 -14.03 5.42
C ASP A 169 11.63 -13.06 5.03
N TRP A 170 10.44 -13.32 5.57
CA TRP A 170 9.30 -12.43 5.38
C TRP A 170 9.53 -11.05 6.00
N GLN A 171 10.16 -10.99 7.18
CA GLN A 171 10.40 -9.72 7.86
C GLN A 171 11.32 -8.81 7.03
N GLY A 172 12.41 -9.34 6.47
CA GLY A 172 13.30 -8.61 5.57
C GLY A 172 12.58 -8.13 4.30
N LEU A 173 11.70 -8.96 3.73
CA LEU A 173 10.88 -8.55 2.58
C LEU A 173 9.97 -7.38 2.92
N TYR A 174 9.31 -7.40 4.08
CA TYR A 174 8.47 -6.28 4.52
C TYR A 174 9.29 -5.02 4.77
N ARG A 175 10.47 -5.12 5.41
CA ARG A 175 11.39 -3.98 5.57
C ARG A 175 11.74 -3.36 4.23
N ARG A 176 12.07 -4.18 3.23
CA ARG A 176 12.35 -3.70 1.87
C ARG A 176 11.12 -3.05 1.22
N PHE A 177 9.95 -3.64 1.39
CA PHE A 177 8.72 -3.13 0.78
C PHE A 177 8.29 -1.79 1.37
N VAL A 178 8.36 -1.62 2.69
CA VAL A 178 7.99 -0.36 3.37
C VAL A 178 8.87 0.82 2.91
N SER A 179 10.14 0.57 2.60
CA SER A 179 11.05 1.57 2.03
C SER A 179 10.79 1.89 0.55
N SER A 180 9.88 1.17 -0.12
CA SER A 180 9.63 1.34 -1.56
C SER A 180 8.57 2.41 -1.85
N ALA A 181 8.67 3.05 -3.02
CA ALA A 181 7.66 3.99 -3.50
C ALA A 181 6.26 3.35 -3.63
N ASN A 182 6.19 2.05 -3.89
CA ASN A 182 4.93 1.31 -3.97
C ASN A 182 4.18 1.34 -2.63
N PHE A 183 4.90 1.13 -1.52
CA PHE A 183 4.30 1.18 -0.19
C PHE A 183 3.84 2.59 0.16
N VAL A 184 4.63 3.61 -0.17
CA VAL A 184 4.25 5.02 0.07
C VAL A 184 2.93 5.35 -0.64
N GLY A 185 2.82 5.00 -1.93
CA GLY A 185 1.59 5.21 -2.70
C GLY A 185 0.40 4.41 -2.14
N TRP A 186 0.63 3.15 -1.77
CA TRP A 186 -0.39 2.30 -1.19
C TRP A 186 -0.90 2.82 0.16
N LEU A 187 0.01 3.21 1.08
CA LEU A 187 -0.33 3.72 2.40
C LEU A 187 -1.07 5.07 2.32
N ALA A 188 -0.65 5.94 1.41
CA ALA A 188 -1.34 7.21 1.16
C ALA A 188 -2.77 6.98 0.66
N ASN A 189 -2.95 6.08 -0.31
CA ASN A 189 -4.29 5.71 -0.77
C ASN A 189 -5.14 5.13 0.36
N ARG A 190 -4.57 4.22 1.15
CA ARG A 190 -5.29 3.58 2.25
C ARG A 190 -5.69 4.56 3.34
N SER A 191 -4.81 5.50 3.67
CA SER A 191 -5.07 6.57 4.64
C SER A 191 -6.21 7.48 4.17
N ARG A 192 -6.26 7.78 2.87
CA ARG A 192 -7.35 8.54 2.27
C ARG A 192 -8.69 7.80 2.38
N ASP A 193 -8.71 6.51 2.05
CA ASP A 193 -9.92 5.69 2.16
C ASP A 193 -10.44 5.63 3.61
N VAL A 194 -9.53 5.42 4.57
CA VAL A 194 -9.86 5.41 6.00
C VAL A 194 -10.42 6.76 6.45
N ASN A 195 -9.78 7.87 6.09
CA ASN A 195 -10.25 9.20 6.43
C ASN A 195 -11.63 9.50 5.82
N ALA A 196 -11.89 9.05 4.58
CA ALA A 196 -13.19 9.18 3.96
C ALA A 196 -14.27 8.38 4.73
N GLN A 197 -13.96 7.15 5.13
CA GLN A 197 -14.87 6.32 5.94
C GLN A 197 -15.15 6.93 7.32
N LEU A 198 -14.12 7.45 8.00
CA LEU A 198 -14.26 8.10 9.29
C LEU A 198 -15.12 9.37 9.19
N LYS A 199 -14.92 10.18 8.14
CA LYS A 199 -15.79 11.34 7.85
C LYS A 199 -17.25 10.91 7.63
N ALA A 200 -17.48 9.87 6.84
CA ALA A 200 -18.83 9.38 6.56
C ALA A 200 -19.55 8.89 7.83
N GLN A 201 -18.86 8.10 8.66
CA GLN A 201 -19.40 7.62 9.95
C GLN A 201 -19.63 8.76 10.94
N TYR A 202 -18.76 9.78 10.95
CA TYR A 202 -18.95 10.96 11.78
C TYR A 202 -20.19 11.77 11.37
N VAL A 203 -20.45 11.93 10.06
CA VAL A 203 -21.69 12.55 9.58
C VAL A 203 -22.92 11.75 10.03
N GLU A 204 -22.85 10.41 10.00
CA GLU A 204 -23.94 9.57 10.52
C GLU A 204 -24.16 9.78 12.02
N ALA A 205 -23.09 9.91 12.80
CA ALA A 205 -23.16 10.21 14.22
C ALA A 205 -23.79 11.60 14.48
N LEU A 206 -23.46 12.61 13.66
CA LEU A 206 -24.09 13.94 13.76
C LEU A 206 -25.58 13.91 13.42
N CYS A 207 -25.95 13.20 12.36
CA CYS A 207 -27.34 13.04 11.93
C CYS A 207 -28.22 12.37 13.00
N SER A 208 -27.67 11.38 13.70
CA SER A 208 -28.37 10.57 14.72
C SER A 208 -28.23 11.08 16.15
N ALA A 209 -27.44 12.14 16.38
CA ALA A 209 -27.23 12.70 17.70
C ALA A 209 -28.50 13.35 18.27
N ASP A 210 -28.75 13.12 19.55
CA ASP A 210 -29.70 13.92 20.33
C ASP A 210 -29.01 15.20 20.81
N LEU A 211 -29.34 16.31 20.16
CA LEU A 211 -28.79 17.65 20.44
C LEU A 211 -29.84 18.55 21.12
N GLY A 212 -30.76 17.96 21.89
CA GLY A 212 -31.77 18.71 22.63
C GLY A 212 -31.20 19.62 23.73
N SER A 213 -32.02 20.57 24.19
CA SER A 213 -31.67 21.59 25.19
C SER A 213 -31.04 21.01 26.47
N LYS A 214 -31.51 19.85 26.96
CA LYS A 214 -30.95 19.19 28.15
C LYS A 214 -29.49 18.77 27.98
N VAL A 215 -29.11 18.30 26.79
CA VAL A 215 -27.73 17.86 26.50
C VAL A 215 -26.84 19.09 26.33
N LEU A 216 -27.31 20.09 25.58
CA LEU A 216 -26.56 21.32 25.32
C LEU A 216 -26.30 22.12 26.61
N ALA A 217 -27.23 22.11 27.57
CA ALA A 217 -27.04 22.76 28.88
C ALA A 217 -25.88 22.19 29.70
N THR A 218 -25.44 20.95 29.42
CA THR A 218 -24.28 20.34 30.09
C THR A 218 -22.93 20.69 29.45
N LYS A 219 -22.94 21.45 28.34
CA LYS A 219 -21.77 21.75 27.52
C LYS A 219 -21.38 23.22 27.61
N HIS A 220 -20.09 23.49 27.45
CA HIS A 220 -19.61 24.86 27.39
C HIS A 220 -19.97 25.50 26.04
N HIS A 221 -20.20 26.82 26.03
CA HIS A 221 -20.52 27.57 24.81
C HIS A 221 -19.48 27.35 23.70
N VAL A 222 -18.19 27.26 24.06
CA VAL A 222 -17.11 26.97 23.10
C VAL A 222 -17.28 25.61 22.41
N GLU A 223 -17.70 24.57 23.14
CA GLU A 223 -17.95 23.24 22.56
C GLU A 223 -19.14 23.26 21.60
N ILE A 224 -20.18 24.03 21.93
CA ILE A 224 -21.38 24.19 21.08
C ILE A 224 -21.03 24.96 19.81
N VAL A 225 -20.25 26.04 19.92
CA VAL A 225 -19.76 26.79 18.77
C VAL A 225 -18.93 25.89 17.87
N ASP A 226 -17.97 25.14 18.42
CA ASP A 226 -17.13 24.23 17.64
C ASP A 226 -17.95 23.10 16.97
N LEU A 227 -18.96 22.55 17.65
CA LEU A 227 -19.92 21.62 17.05
C LEU A 227 -20.62 22.25 15.84
N VAL A 228 -21.20 23.45 15.99
CA VAL A 228 -21.92 24.14 14.91
C VAL A 228 -20.99 24.43 13.73
N LEU A 229 -19.76 24.90 13.99
CA LEU A 229 -18.76 25.14 12.93
C LEU A 229 -18.38 23.84 12.20
N ARG A 230 -18.24 22.72 12.93
CA ARG A 230 -17.97 21.41 12.34
C ARG A 230 -19.15 20.89 11.51
N VAL A 231 -20.38 21.02 11.99
CA VAL A 231 -21.59 20.63 11.23
C VAL A 231 -21.71 21.48 9.96
N ARG A 232 -21.51 22.80 10.08
CA ARG A 232 -21.48 23.74 8.95
C ARG A 232 -20.48 23.33 7.89
N GLN A 233 -19.24 23.04 8.29
CA GLN A 233 -18.20 22.60 7.37
C GLN A 233 -18.59 21.33 6.61
N ARG A 234 -19.30 20.40 7.27
CA ARG A 234 -19.81 19.18 6.62
C ARG A 234 -20.96 19.45 5.67
N ILE A 235 -21.84 20.41 5.96
CA ILE A 235 -22.92 20.82 5.04
C ILE A 235 -22.32 21.38 3.75
N ILE A 236 -21.28 22.21 3.84
CA ILE A 236 -20.60 22.81 2.68
C ILE A 236 -19.90 21.76 1.80
N GLU A 237 -19.37 20.68 2.42
CA GLU A 237 -18.73 19.58 1.70
C GLU A 237 -19.71 18.64 0.99
N LEU A 238 -21.02 18.72 1.29
CA LEU A 238 -22.05 17.86 0.72
C LEU A 238 -22.85 18.59 -0.36
N GLU A 239 -23.21 17.87 -1.42
CA GLU A 239 -24.10 18.38 -2.47
C GLU A 239 -25.50 18.72 -1.94
N ASP A 240 -26.15 19.70 -2.54
CA ASP A 240 -27.47 20.19 -2.10
C ASP A 240 -28.54 19.09 -2.12
N ALA A 241 -28.51 18.17 -3.08
CA ALA A 241 -29.46 17.06 -3.18
C ALA A 241 -29.27 15.95 -2.12
N ASN A 242 -28.22 16.02 -1.30
CA ASN A 242 -27.90 14.96 -0.34
C ASN A 242 -28.85 14.99 0.87
N GLU A 243 -29.53 13.88 1.17
CA GLU A 243 -30.43 13.78 2.33
C GLU A 243 -29.69 14.06 3.67
N LYS A 244 -28.44 13.61 3.79
CA LYS A 244 -27.63 13.86 5.00
C LYS A 244 -27.40 15.35 5.21
N ARG A 245 -27.26 16.13 4.14
CA ARG A 245 -27.11 17.60 4.22
C ARG A 245 -28.35 18.23 4.83
N HIS A 246 -29.54 17.88 4.34
CA HIS A 246 -30.81 18.37 4.88
C HIS A 246 -30.99 18.00 6.36
N GLN A 247 -30.61 16.77 6.74
CA GLN A 247 -30.66 16.33 8.13
C GLN A 247 -29.71 17.14 9.03
N LEU A 248 -28.50 17.46 8.57
CA LEU A 248 -27.57 18.32 9.30
C LEU A 248 -28.08 19.76 9.43
N VAL A 249 -28.74 20.31 8.41
CA VAL A 249 -29.40 21.62 8.50
C VAL A 249 -30.48 21.61 9.58
N ARG A 250 -31.32 20.57 9.62
CA ARG A 250 -32.32 20.39 10.70
C ARG A 250 -31.68 20.32 12.07
N GLN A 251 -30.53 19.65 12.20
CA GLN A 251 -29.77 19.61 13.47
C GLN A 251 -29.28 21.00 13.88
N ILE A 252 -28.76 21.82 12.96
CA ILE A 252 -28.37 23.21 13.26
C ILE A 252 -29.57 24.02 13.73
N VAL A 253 -30.71 23.94 13.04
CA VAL A 253 -31.94 24.65 13.44
C VAL A 253 -32.40 24.22 14.83
N SER A 254 -32.33 22.92 15.14
CA SER A 254 -32.64 22.39 16.46
C SER A 254 -31.67 22.86 17.55
N ILE A 255 -30.39 23.01 17.25
CA ILE A 255 -29.41 23.59 18.19
C ILE A 255 -29.76 25.05 18.45
N LEU A 256 -30.01 25.84 17.39
CA LEU A 256 -30.30 27.27 17.48
C LEU A 256 -31.59 27.58 18.26
N SER A 257 -32.57 26.67 18.28
CA SER A 257 -33.78 26.82 19.09
C SER A 257 -33.61 26.37 20.55
N ALA A 258 -32.54 25.63 20.85
CA ALA A 258 -32.28 25.02 22.15
C ALA A 258 -31.25 25.78 23.01
N VAL A 259 -30.46 26.67 22.40
CA VAL A 259 -29.49 27.56 23.08
C VAL A 259 -30.12 28.89 23.50
N ASP A 260 -29.45 29.61 24.38
CA ASP A 260 -29.82 30.94 24.83
C ASP A 260 -29.60 32.01 23.73
N GLU A 261 -30.27 33.15 23.87
CA GLU A 261 -30.26 34.21 22.85
C GLU A 261 -28.88 34.86 22.68
N GLU A 262 -28.05 34.91 23.73
CA GLU A 262 -26.69 35.46 23.62
C GLU A 262 -25.82 34.57 22.71
N LEU A 263 -25.78 33.26 22.98
CA LEU A 263 -25.02 32.32 22.16
C LEU A 263 -25.57 32.24 20.72
N LYS A 264 -26.90 32.29 20.57
CA LYS A 264 -27.54 32.33 19.25
C LYS A 264 -27.13 33.55 18.43
N GLN A 265 -27.07 34.74 19.04
CA GLN A 265 -26.58 35.95 18.37
C GLN A 265 -25.13 35.78 17.91
N VAL A 266 -24.28 35.17 18.75
CA VAL A 266 -22.87 34.88 18.38
C VAL A 266 -22.80 33.92 17.20
N LEU A 267 -23.56 32.82 17.22
CA LEU A 267 -23.60 31.86 16.11
C LEU A 267 -24.12 32.50 14.81
N MET A 268 -25.18 33.30 14.90
CA MET A 268 -25.80 33.97 13.75
C MET A 268 -25.00 35.17 13.24
N SER A 269 -23.96 35.61 13.95
CA SER A 269 -23.01 36.61 13.40
C SER A 269 -22.20 36.03 12.22
N ASN A 270 -22.09 34.70 12.11
CA ASN A 270 -21.47 34.02 10.99
C ASN A 270 -22.37 34.06 9.74
N CYS A 271 -21.96 34.79 8.70
CA CYS A 271 -22.72 34.92 7.44
C CYS A 271 -22.99 33.58 6.75
N SER A 272 -22.00 32.70 6.67
CA SER A 272 -22.15 31.38 6.04
C SER A 272 -23.15 30.49 6.79
N LEU A 273 -23.20 30.58 8.14
CA LEU A 273 -24.20 29.86 8.91
C LEU A 273 -25.62 30.40 8.63
N ARG A 274 -25.77 31.73 8.50
CA ARG A 274 -27.06 32.35 8.15
C ARG A 274 -27.57 31.91 6.79
N GLU A 275 -26.70 31.85 5.78
CA GLU A 275 -27.05 31.38 4.43
C GLU A 275 -27.54 29.92 4.42
N ILE A 276 -26.98 29.07 5.28
CA ILE A 276 -27.37 27.65 5.38
C ILE A 276 -28.74 27.46 6.05
N VAL A 277 -29.12 28.39 6.93
CA VAL A 277 -30.35 28.31 7.74
C VAL A 277 -31.51 29.12 7.13
N SER A 278 -31.21 30.03 6.20
CA SER A 278 -32.19 30.80 5.43
C SER A 278 -32.90 29.96 4.37
#